data_AF-A0A3D0PE06-F1
#
_entry.id   AF-A0A3D0PE06-F1
#
_cell.length_a   1.000
_cell.length_b   1.000
_cell.length_c   1.000
_cell.angle_alpha   90.00
_cell.angle_beta   90.00
_cell.angle_gamma   90.00
#
_symmetry.space_group_name_H-M   'P 1'
#
loop_
_entity.id
_entity.type
_entity.pdbx_description
1 polymer ?
#
loop_
_entity_poly.entity_id
_entity_poly.type
_entity_poly.pdbx_seq_one_letter_code
_entity_poly.pdbx_strand_id
1 'polypeptide(L)'
;MLDPSLLASPIVQAFGGLGLVLWIAQLLFTTSIAQAKGLNWFFWGLGALLFPLLAFLAVLGMPDRKQRLLMRQLGEQLMSIKETGVRLHDRSSHPKFARTPAADSAAEPAGAS
;
A
#
# COMPACT_ATOMS: atom_id res chain seq x y z
N MET A 1 46.91 -13.64 -19.79
CA MET A 1 46.41 -14.97 -19.39
C MET A 1 46.30 -14.95 -17.87
N LEU A 2 45.14 -15.27 -17.29
CA LEU A 2 45.04 -15.41 -15.83
C LEU A 2 45.77 -16.69 -15.41
N ASP A 3 46.68 -16.58 -14.44
CA ASP A 3 47.34 -17.77 -13.88
C ASP A 3 46.32 -18.64 -13.13
N PRO A 4 46.17 -19.92 -13.49
CA PRO A 4 45.18 -20.81 -12.87
C PRO A 4 45.46 -21.09 -11.39
N SER A 5 46.69 -20.84 -10.92
CA SER A 5 47.07 -20.93 -9.51
C SER A 5 46.39 -19.87 -8.63
N LEU A 6 46.01 -18.71 -9.20
CA LEU A 6 45.28 -17.67 -8.47
C LEU A 6 43.83 -18.08 -8.17
N LEU A 7 43.20 -18.87 -9.05
CA LEU A 7 41.85 -19.43 -8.85
C LEU A 7 41.83 -20.50 -7.74
N ALA A 8 42.96 -21.19 -7.53
CA ALA A 8 43.13 -22.15 -6.44
C ALA A 8 43.53 -21.48 -5.11
N SER A 9 43.71 -20.15 -5.09
CA SER A 9 44.07 -19.48 -3.84
C SER A 9 42.93 -19.57 -2.83
N PRO A 10 43.23 -19.84 -1.54
CA PRO A 10 42.21 -19.98 -0.50
C PRO A 10 41.39 -18.70 -0.32
N ILE A 11 41.98 -17.54 -0.62
CA ILE A 11 41.30 -16.24 -0.60
C ILE A 11 40.24 -16.17 -1.71
N VAL A 12 40.59 -16.50 -2.95
CA VAL A 12 39.65 -16.48 -4.08
C VAL A 12 38.54 -17.52 -3.90
N GLN A 13 38.84 -18.69 -3.33
CA GLN A 13 37.81 -19.66 -2.98
C GLN A 13 36.89 -19.19 -1.85
N ALA A 14 37.42 -18.55 -0.81
CA ALA A 14 36.60 -18.03 0.28
C ALA A 14 35.66 -16.91 -0.20
N PHE A 15 36.18 -15.93 -0.94
CA PHE A 15 35.38 -14.83 -1.47
C PHE A 15 34.44 -15.28 -2.61
N GLY A 16 34.89 -16.17 -3.49
CA GLY A 16 34.08 -16.74 -4.55
C GLY A 16 32.96 -17.64 -4.03
N GLY A 17 33.25 -18.47 -3.03
CA GLY A 17 32.26 -19.31 -2.35
C GLY A 17 31.23 -18.49 -1.59
N LEU A 18 31.66 -17.51 -0.81
CA LEU A 18 30.76 -16.60 -0.10
C LEU A 18 29.92 -15.77 -1.08
N GLY A 19 30.50 -15.30 -2.18
CA GLY A 19 29.79 -14.63 -3.26
C GLY A 19 28.71 -15.51 -3.89
N LEU A 20 29.01 -16.79 -4.14
CA LEU A 20 28.07 -17.76 -4.70
C LEU A 20 26.92 -18.06 -3.72
N VAL A 21 27.22 -18.21 -2.42
CA VAL A 21 26.20 -18.42 -1.38
C VAL A 21 25.27 -17.21 -1.30
N LEU A 22 25.83 -16.00 -1.26
CA LEU A 22 25.03 -14.76 -1.26
C LEU A 22 24.19 -14.62 -2.53
N TRP A 23 24.75 -15.01 -3.69
CA TRP A 23 24.04 -14.96 -4.96
C TRP A 23 22.82 -15.89 -4.97
N ILE A 24 23.00 -17.14 -4.53
CA ILE A 24 21.91 -18.12 -4.41
C ILE A 24 20.88 -17.66 -3.37
N ALA A 25 21.33 -17.15 -2.22
CA ALA A 25 20.44 -16.62 -1.19
C ALA A 25 19.58 -15.47 -1.76
N GLN A 26 20.19 -14.53 -2.50
CA GLN A 26 19.50 -13.41 -3.12
C GLN A 26 18.44 -13.88 -4.14
N LEU A 27 18.77 -14.89 -4.93
CA LEU A 27 17.84 -15.49 -5.90
C LEU A 27 16.62 -16.10 -5.22
N LEU A 28 16.85 -16.94 -4.20
CA LEU A 28 15.76 -17.58 -3.45
C LEU A 28 14.89 -16.54 -2.74
N PHE A 29 15.52 -15.53 -2.13
CA PHE A 29 14.81 -14.49 -1.39
C PHE A 29 13.95 -13.61 -2.32
N THR A 30 14.51 -13.17 -3.45
CA THR A 30 13.78 -12.37 -4.44
C THR A 30 12.60 -13.13 -5.03
N THR A 31 12.79 -14.42 -5.34
CA THR A 31 11.73 -15.28 -5.87
C THR A 31 10.62 -15.49 -4.85
N SER A 32 10.97 -15.74 -3.59
CA SER A 32 10.01 -15.92 -2.48
C SER A 32 9.16 -14.66 -2.27
N ILE A 33 9.78 -13.47 -2.26
CA ILE A 33 9.04 -12.22 -2.12
C ILE A 33 8.16 -11.98 -3.36
N ALA A 34 8.65 -12.21 -4.57
CA ALA A 34 7.86 -12.08 -5.78
C ALA A 34 6.61 -12.97 -5.73
N GLN A 35 6.76 -14.22 -5.28
CA GLN A 35 5.65 -15.15 -5.11
C GLN A 35 4.66 -14.68 -4.03
N ALA A 36 5.14 -14.21 -2.88
CA ALA A 36 4.29 -13.65 -1.82
C ALA A 36 3.50 -12.42 -2.28
N LYS A 37 4.08 -11.62 -3.18
CA LYS A 37 3.44 -10.46 -3.82
C LYS A 37 2.47 -10.85 -4.94
N GLY A 38 2.42 -12.12 -5.33
CA GLY A 38 1.58 -12.62 -6.43
C GLY A 38 2.11 -12.24 -7.82
N LEU A 39 3.41 -11.95 -7.93
CA LEU A 39 4.09 -11.68 -9.19
C LEU A 39 4.54 -13.00 -9.85
N ASN A 40 4.88 -12.95 -11.13
CA ASN A 40 5.33 -14.15 -11.84
C ASN A 40 6.72 -14.59 -11.34
N TRP A 41 6.74 -15.65 -10.53
CA TRP A 41 7.94 -16.19 -9.89
C TRP A 41 9.01 -16.60 -10.91
N PHE A 42 8.63 -17.07 -12.10
CA PHE A 42 9.57 -17.55 -13.11
C PHE A 42 10.41 -16.41 -13.70
N PHE A 43 9.74 -15.34 -14.16
CA PHE A 43 10.45 -14.17 -14.72
C PHE A 43 11.27 -13.44 -13.66
N TRP A 44 10.78 -13.37 -12.42
CA TRP A 44 11.53 -12.77 -11.32
C TRP A 44 12.71 -13.62 -10.85
N GLY A 45 12.58 -14.94 -10.84
CA GLY A 45 13.68 -15.86 -10.56
C GLY A 45 14.78 -15.78 -11.63
N LEU A 46 14.39 -15.74 -12.92
CA LEU A 46 15.34 -15.54 -14.01
C LEU A 46 16.03 -14.17 -13.94
N GLY A 47 15.26 -13.12 -13.61
CA GLY A 47 15.80 -11.78 -13.38
C GLY A 47 16.77 -11.74 -12.20
N ALA A 48 16.46 -12.44 -11.10
CA ALA A 48 17.35 -12.52 -9.93
C ALA A 48 18.59 -13.37 -10.17
N LEU A 49 18.54 -14.30 -11.13
CA LEU A 49 19.70 -15.08 -11.56
C LEU A 49 20.69 -14.16 -12.28
N LEU A 50 20.21 -13.43 -13.29
CA LEU A 50 21.05 -12.56 -14.13
C LEU A 50 21.47 -11.28 -13.41
N PHE A 51 20.55 -10.67 -12.66
CA PHE A 51 20.71 -9.37 -12.01
C PHE A 51 20.15 -9.39 -10.59
N PRO A 52 20.81 -10.10 -9.65
CA PRO A 52 20.32 -10.35 -8.29
C PRO A 52 19.93 -9.08 -7.51
N LEU A 53 20.77 -8.04 -7.57
CA LEU A 53 20.56 -6.81 -6.82
C LEU A 53 19.42 -5.96 -7.41
N LEU A 54 19.41 -5.79 -8.73
CA LEU A 54 18.38 -5.01 -9.43
C LEU A 54 17.01 -5.67 -9.33
N ALA A 55 16.94 -6.98 -9.49
CA ALA A 55 15.71 -7.73 -9.36
C ALA A 55 15.12 -7.58 -7.94
N PHE A 56 15.97 -7.69 -6.92
CA PHE A 56 15.54 -7.50 -5.53
C PHE A 56 15.01 -6.09 -5.27
N LEU A 57 15.73 -5.04 -5.66
CA LEU A 57 15.26 -3.66 -5.49
C LEU A 57 13.90 -3.42 -6.16
N ALA A 58 13.72 -3.96 -7.36
CA ALA A 58 12.50 -3.78 -8.11
C ALA A 58 11.31 -4.53 -7.49
N VAL A 59 11.49 -5.77 -7.00
CA VAL A 59 10.45 -6.49 -6.25
C VAL A 59 10.10 -5.78 -4.94
N LEU A 60 11.10 -5.24 -4.23
CA LEU A 60 10.90 -4.56 -2.96
C LEU A 60 10.03 -3.31 -3.11
N GLY A 61 10.21 -2.54 -4.18
CA GLY A 61 9.44 -1.34 -4.48
C GLY A 61 8.01 -1.60 -4.95
N MET A 62 7.62 -2.85 -5.28
CA MET A 62 6.27 -3.14 -5.75
C MET A 62 5.27 -3.26 -4.59
N PRO A 63 4.14 -2.53 -4.62
CA PRO A 63 3.11 -2.61 -3.60
C PRO A 63 2.38 -3.95 -3.68
N ASP A 64 2.18 -4.56 -2.52
CA ASP A 64 1.52 -5.85 -2.38
C ASP A 64 0.09 -5.81 -2.90
N ARG A 65 -0.41 -6.96 -3.36
CA ARG A 65 -1.82 -7.10 -3.76
C ARG A 65 -2.79 -6.69 -2.65
N LYS A 66 -2.44 -6.97 -1.39
CA LYS A 66 -3.21 -6.56 -0.21
C LYS A 66 -3.21 -5.04 -0.01
N GLN A 67 -2.05 -4.39 -0.19
CA GLN A 67 -1.95 -2.93 -0.09
C GLN A 67 -2.77 -2.23 -1.18
N ARG A 68 -2.81 -2.78 -2.40
CA ARG A 68 -3.66 -2.24 -3.48
C ARG A 68 -5.15 -2.33 -3.17
N LEU A 69 -5.57 -3.42 -2.53
CA LEU A 69 -6.97 -3.58 -2.12
C LEU A 69 -7.35 -2.61 -1.00
N LEU A 70 -6.48 -2.44 0.00
CA LEU A 70 -6.67 -1.45 1.06
C LEU A 70 -6.73 -0.02 0.51
N MET A 71 -5.85 0.34 -0.42
CA MET A 71 -5.90 1.66 -1.08
C MET A 71 -7.20 1.88 -1.83
N ARG A 72 -7.74 0.85 -2.49
CA ARG A 72 -9.05 0.93 -3.14
C ARG A 72 -10.17 1.17 -2.14
N GLN A 73 -10.20 0.40 -1.05
CA GLN A 73 -11.22 0.55 0.00
C GLN A 73 -11.15 1.92 0.68
N LEU A 74 -9.96 2.42 0.97
CA LEU A 74 -9.78 3.77 1.53
C LEU A 74 -10.23 4.85 0.54
N GLY A 75 -9.93 4.69 -0.75
CA GLY A 75 -10.40 5.60 -1.79
C GLY A 75 -11.92 5.63 -1.92
N GLU A 76 -12.57 4.46 -1.87
CA GLU A 76 -14.03 4.35 -1.89
C GLU A 76 -14.66 4.99 -0.63
N GLN A 77 -14.08 4.77 0.55
CA GLN A 77 -14.54 5.42 1.77
C GLN A 77 -14.40 6.95 1.71
N LEU A 78 -13.27 7.46 1.22
CA LEU A 78 -13.05 8.90 1.03
C LEU A 78 -14.07 9.51 0.06
N MET A 79 -14.38 8.82 -1.04
CA MET A 79 -15.42 9.26 -1.98
C MET A 79 -16.80 9.27 -1.33
N SER A 80 -17.15 8.23 -0.58
CA SER A 80 -18.44 8.17 0.13
C SER A 80 -18.58 9.27 1.18
N ILE A 81 -17.51 9.58 1.92
CA ILE A 81 -17.49 10.66 2.92
C ILE A 81 -17.62 12.01 2.21
N LYS A 82 -16.94 12.21 1.09
CA LYS A 82 -17.07 13.42 0.28
C LYS A 82 -18.51 13.61 -0.21
N GLU A 83 -19.13 12.57 -0.76
CA GLU A 83 -20.53 12.64 -1.23
C GLU A 83 -21.52 12.89 -0.08
N THR A 84 -21.31 12.24 1.08
CA THR A 84 -22.15 12.44 2.27
C THR A 84 -21.97 13.84 2.84
N GLY A 85 -20.74 14.35 2.88
CA GLY A 85 -20.41 15.72 3.32
C GLY A 85 -21.00 16.78 2.39
N VAL A 86 -20.96 16.57 1.07
CA VAL A 86 -21.61 17.43 0.08
C VAL A 86 -23.13 17.44 0.28
N ARG A 87 -23.76 16.27 0.47
CA ARG A 87 -25.20 16.19 0.74
C ARG A 87 -25.62 16.85 2.05
N LEU A 88 -24.80 16.75 3.09
CA LEU A 88 -25.05 17.42 4.38
C LEU A 88 -24.91 18.93 4.25
N HIS A 89 -23.92 19.40 3.48
CA HIS A 89 -23.74 20.83 3.19
C HIS A 89 -24.94 21.41 2.43
N ASP A 90 -25.42 20.73 1.39
CA ASP A 90 -26.61 21.12 0.62
C ASP A 90 -27.90 21.11 1.46
N ARG A 91 -28.00 20.23 2.46
CA ARG A 91 -29.15 20.19 3.36
C ARG A 91 -29.12 21.30 4.41
N SER A 92 -27.92 21.77 4.79
CA SER A 92 -27.72 22.84 5.76
C SER A 92 -27.94 24.25 5.18
N SER A 93 -27.80 24.42 3.87
CA SER A 93 -28.09 25.70 3.18
C SER A 93 -29.58 25.93 2.94
N HIS A 94 -30.45 24.95 3.24
CA HIS A 94 -31.89 25.09 3.10
C HIS A 94 -32.48 25.82 4.33
N PRO A 95 -33.13 27.00 4.16
CA PRO A 95 -33.59 27.86 5.26
C PRO A 95 -34.77 27.30 6.08
N LYS A 96 -35.24 26.08 5.80
CA LYS A 96 -36.40 25.46 6.46
C LYS A 96 -36.13 25.01 7.91
N PHE A 97 -34.88 25.05 8.37
CA PHE A 97 -34.48 24.72 9.73
C PHE A 97 -34.03 25.93 10.56
N ALA A 98 -34.20 27.15 10.04
CA ALA A 98 -34.11 28.36 10.85
C ALA A 98 -35.32 28.38 11.81
N ARG A 99 -35.11 27.77 12.98
CA ARG A 99 -36.00 27.73 14.15
C ARG A 99 -36.80 29.03 14.25
N THR A 100 -38.10 28.97 13.96
CA THR A 100 -39.02 30.09 14.13
C THR A 100 -39.09 30.40 15.63
N PRO A 101 -38.66 31.57 16.11
CA PRO A 101 -38.70 31.90 17.52
C PRO A 101 -39.99 32.68 17.82
N ALA A 102 -41.16 32.05 17.73
CA ALA A 102 -42.42 32.71 18.11
C ALA A 102 -43.60 31.72 18.10
N ALA A 103 -43.77 30.93 19.16
CA ALA A 103 -45.05 30.24 19.40
C ALA A 103 -45.31 29.87 20.87
N ASP A 104 -44.60 30.45 21.83
CA ASP A 104 -44.80 30.14 23.27
C ASP A 104 -45.30 31.36 24.09
N SER A 105 -45.78 32.41 23.43
CA SER A 105 -46.29 33.61 24.09
C SER A 105 -47.64 34.04 23.52
N ALA A 106 -48.63 33.15 23.55
CA ALA A 106 -50.04 33.52 23.34
C ALA A 106 -51.00 32.43 23.87
N ALA A 107 -51.15 32.32 25.19
CA ALA A 107 -52.33 31.71 25.80
C ALA A 107 -52.48 32.17 27.25
N GLU A 108 -52.71 33.46 27.43
CA GLU A 108 -53.37 33.99 28.63
C GLU A 108 -54.88 33.93 28.38
N PRO A 109 -55.68 33.20 29.18
CA PRO A 109 -57.10 33.47 29.26
C PRO A 109 -57.39 34.27 30.53
N ALA A 110 -57.73 35.54 30.32
CA ALA A 110 -58.50 36.34 31.25
C ALA A 110 -59.86 35.66 31.53
N GLY A 111 -60.37 35.86 32.74
CA GLY A 111 -61.40 35.04 33.37
C GLY A 111 -62.82 35.10 32.79
N ALA A 112 -63.66 34.19 33.29
CA ALA A 112 -65.07 34.43 33.62
C ALA A 112 -65.67 33.18 34.28
N SER A 113 -66.02 33.28 35.57
CA SER A 113 -67.24 32.79 36.26
C SER A 113 -67.03 32.88 37.77
#